data_AF-A0A812DWG5-F1
#
_entry.id   AF-A0A812DWG5-F1
#
_cell.length_a   1.000
_cell.length_b   1.000
_cell.length_c   1.000
_cell.angle_alpha   90.00
_cell.angle_beta   90.00
_cell.angle_gamma   90.00
#
_symmetry.space_group_name_H-M   'P 1'
#
loop_
_entity.id
_entity.type
_entity.pdbx_description
1 polymer ?
#
loop_
_entity_poly.entity_id
_entity_poly.type
_entity_poly.pdbx_seq_one_letter_code
_entity_poly.pdbx_strand_id
1 'polypeptide(L)'
;MISDCDGSYYPWYGSNEEVVQFRCPDLNGKRCTIQMVDNFHPHVTWRNPTNPNRLRPNLTYIIRRQSFLVWLVAWKVATMKSYILKNFHWNMNVEIRVNPDAPVGHRAQLVSSPLLRQPVCLSMPVAIPPRALLPPNANSAQRLVWYPTKGTPVIIIPPAIY
;
A
#
# COMPACT_ATOMS: atom_id res chain seq x y z
N MET A 1 -7.69 11.07 2.07
CA MET A 1 -6.76 9.99 1.70
C MET A 1 -5.38 10.35 2.21
N ILE A 2 -4.59 9.33 2.52
CA ILE A 2 -3.23 9.44 3.06
C ILE A 2 -2.28 8.93 1.97
N SER A 3 -1.13 9.57 1.76
CA SER A 3 -0.16 9.11 0.75
C SER A 3 0.62 7.91 1.25
N ASP A 4 0.89 6.95 0.37
CA ASP A 4 1.69 5.76 0.66
C ASP A 4 3.17 5.96 0.32
N CYS A 5 3.68 7.18 0.47
CA CYS A 5 5.10 7.46 0.25
C CYS A 5 6.00 6.62 1.16
N ASP A 6 7.21 6.34 0.69
CA ASP A 6 8.29 5.69 1.44
C ASP A 6 8.70 6.43 2.74
N GLY A 7 8.15 7.62 2.98
CA GLY A 7 8.36 8.45 4.16
C GLY A 7 9.55 9.39 4.05
N SER A 8 10.42 9.19 3.05
CA SER A 8 11.59 10.03 2.80
C SER A 8 11.31 11.15 1.80
N TYR A 9 10.38 10.94 0.86
CA TYR A 9 10.16 11.85 -0.27
C TYR A 9 8.70 12.29 -0.44
N TYR A 10 8.05 12.80 0.62
CA TYR A 10 6.69 13.34 0.48
C TYR A 10 6.60 14.40 -0.64
N PRO A 11 5.51 14.40 -1.44
CA PRO A 11 4.35 13.49 -1.38
C PRO A 11 4.47 12.25 -2.28
N TRP A 12 5.64 12.00 -2.85
CA TRP A 12 5.89 11.00 -3.88
C TRP A 12 5.91 9.59 -3.31
N TYR A 13 5.37 8.62 -4.06
CA TYR A 13 5.33 7.22 -3.61
C TYR A 13 6.76 6.69 -3.35
N GLY A 14 7.70 7.01 -4.24
CA GLY A 14 9.11 6.67 -4.14
C GLY A 14 9.99 7.56 -5.03
N SER A 15 11.30 7.31 -5.01
CA SER A 15 12.31 8.24 -5.53
C SER A 15 12.99 7.84 -6.84
N ASN A 16 13.07 6.55 -7.18
CA ASN A 16 13.96 6.08 -8.25
C ASN A 16 13.27 5.91 -9.62
N GLU A 17 12.18 5.14 -9.70
CA GLU A 17 11.52 4.78 -10.99
C GLU A 17 10.14 5.45 -11.19
N GLU A 18 9.70 6.18 -10.17
CA GLU A 18 8.35 6.73 -10.06
C GLU A 18 8.30 8.24 -10.29
N VAL A 19 9.47 8.88 -10.31
CA VAL A 19 9.64 10.31 -10.51
C VAL A 19 10.67 10.54 -11.59
N VAL A 20 10.33 11.39 -12.56
CA VAL A 20 11.26 11.85 -13.59
C VAL A 20 11.35 13.37 -13.53
N GLN A 21 12.57 13.89 -13.47
CA GLN A 21 12.82 15.32 -13.48
C GLN A 21 13.25 15.78 -14.87
N PHE A 22 12.45 16.67 -15.45
CA PHE A 22 12.87 17.40 -16.65
C PHE A 22 13.44 18.77 -16.27
N ARG A 23 14.53 19.17 -16.96
CA ARG A 23 15.16 20.49 -16.80
C ARG A 23 14.83 21.36 -18.02
N CYS A 24 14.24 22.53 -17.78
CA CYS A 24 14.02 23.55 -18.81
C CYS A 24 15.33 24.21 -19.24
N PRO A 25 15.41 24.79 -20.46
CA PRO A 25 14.32 24.98 -21.44
C PRO A 25 14.10 23.79 -22.40
N ASP A 26 14.98 22.80 -22.39
CA ASP A 26 14.95 21.69 -23.34
C ASP A 26 13.94 20.61 -22.94
N LEU A 27 12.67 20.80 -23.29
CA LEU A 27 11.58 19.83 -23.11
C LEU A 27 11.08 19.22 -24.42
N ASN A 28 11.51 19.75 -25.57
CA ASN A 28 10.93 19.38 -26.86
C ASN A 28 11.23 17.93 -27.21
N GLY A 29 10.16 17.16 -27.51
CA GLY A 29 10.26 15.76 -27.92
C GLY A 29 10.63 14.77 -26.81
N LYS A 30 10.83 15.23 -25.56
CA LYS A 30 11.17 14.33 -24.45
C LYS A 30 9.96 13.47 -24.07
N ARG A 31 10.21 12.17 -23.94
CA ARG A 31 9.27 11.18 -23.44
C ARG A 31 9.96 10.41 -22.33
N CYS A 32 9.19 10.06 -21.31
CA CYS A 32 9.64 9.17 -20.26
C CYS A 32 8.54 8.16 -19.98
N THR A 33 8.95 7.02 -19.44
CA THR A 33 8.04 6.06 -18.84
C THR A 33 8.25 6.12 -17.35
N ILE A 34 7.15 6.19 -16.61
CA ILE A 34 7.12 6.13 -15.15
C ILE A 34 6.45 4.81 -14.79
N GLN A 35 7.05 4.07 -13.87
CA GLN A 35 6.52 2.79 -13.40
C GLN A 35 6.37 2.86 -11.88
N MET A 36 5.21 2.45 -11.38
CA MET A 36 4.93 2.32 -9.96
C MET A 36 4.63 0.86 -9.69
N VAL A 37 5.33 0.29 -8.71
CA VAL A 37 5.17 -1.11 -8.30
C VAL A 37 4.96 -1.15 -6.79
N ASP A 38 3.78 -1.61 -6.39
CA ASP A 38 3.52 -1.92 -4.98
C ASP A 38 3.72 -3.43 -4.75
N ASN A 39 4.46 -3.76 -3.70
CA ASN A 39 4.75 -5.14 -3.31
C ASN A 39 4.45 -5.31 -1.83
N PHE A 40 3.79 -6.43 -1.49
CA PHE A 40 3.61 -6.78 -0.09
C PHE A 40 4.90 -7.25 0.54
N HIS A 41 5.06 -6.93 1.82
CA HIS A 41 6.08 -7.58 2.62
C HIS A 41 5.82 -9.11 2.63
N PRO A 42 6.80 -9.93 2.22
CA PRO A 42 6.56 -11.35 1.92
C PRO A 42 6.39 -12.24 3.16
N HIS A 43 6.56 -11.67 4.36
CA HIS A 43 6.55 -12.40 5.61
C HIS A 43 5.40 -11.99 6.53
N VAL A 44 4.82 -12.99 7.18
CA VAL A 44 3.79 -12.84 8.23
C VAL A 44 4.20 -13.65 9.45
N THR A 45 3.85 -13.18 10.65
CA THR A 45 4.06 -13.90 11.91
C THR A 45 2.89 -14.84 12.19
N TRP A 46 3.18 -16.11 12.45
CA TRP A 46 2.17 -17.17 12.60
C TRP A 46 1.68 -17.35 14.04
N ARG A 47 2.43 -16.78 14.99
CA ARG A 47 2.15 -16.83 16.41
C ARG A 47 1.48 -15.52 16.80
N ASN A 48 0.43 -15.60 17.63
CA ASN A 48 -0.21 -14.39 18.14
C ASN A 48 0.82 -13.49 18.86
N PRO A 49 1.13 -12.29 18.35
CA PRO A 49 2.11 -11.41 18.98
C PRO A 49 1.63 -10.82 20.31
N THR A 50 0.31 -10.78 20.60
CA THR A 50 -0.22 -10.29 21.89
C THR A 50 -0.28 -11.33 22.99
N ASN A 51 0.00 -12.60 22.69
CA ASN A 51 0.01 -13.64 23.70
C ASN A 51 1.41 -14.27 23.79
N PRO A 52 2.29 -13.75 24.67
CA PRO A 52 3.65 -14.28 24.80
C PRO A 52 3.67 -15.75 25.22
N ASN A 53 2.67 -16.20 25.98
CA ASN A 53 2.53 -17.58 26.44
C ASN A 53 2.05 -18.54 25.34
N ARG A 54 1.63 -18.03 24.17
CA ARG A 54 1.30 -18.87 23.02
C ARG A 54 2.59 -19.35 22.36
N LEU A 55 3.01 -20.57 22.69
CA LEU A 55 4.24 -21.18 22.15
C LEU A 55 4.08 -21.74 20.74
N ARG A 56 2.89 -22.25 20.39
CA ARG A 56 2.61 -22.84 19.08
C ARG A 56 2.01 -21.81 18.11
N PRO A 57 2.35 -21.88 16.80
CA PRO A 57 1.68 -21.10 15.77
C PRO A 57 0.16 -21.33 15.80
N ASN A 58 -0.60 -20.26 15.60
CA ASN A 58 -2.07 -20.30 15.70
C ASN A 58 -2.77 -19.34 14.73
N LEU A 59 -2.03 -18.81 13.74
CA LEU A 59 -2.59 -18.10 12.60
C LEU A 59 -3.28 -19.11 11.69
N THR A 60 -4.56 -18.89 11.42
CA THR A 60 -5.36 -19.76 10.55
C THR A 60 -5.86 -19.05 9.30
N TYR A 61 -5.84 -17.71 9.30
CA TYR A 61 -6.39 -16.92 8.22
C TYR A 61 -5.79 -15.51 8.18
N ILE A 62 -5.61 -14.97 6.99
CA ILE A 62 -5.17 -13.59 6.74
C ILE A 62 -6.18 -12.95 5.80
N ILE A 63 -6.63 -11.75 6.13
CA ILE A 63 -7.44 -10.90 5.26
C ILE A 63 -6.71 -9.58 5.09
N ARG A 64 -6.39 -9.22 3.86
CA ARG A 64 -5.90 -7.90 3.48
C ARG A 64 -6.83 -7.32 2.43
N ARG A 65 -7.38 -6.15 2.73
CA ARG A 65 -8.20 -5.36 1.81
C ARG A 65 -7.58 -3.99 1.69
N GLN A 66 -7.11 -3.64 0.51
CA GLN A 66 -6.40 -2.40 0.27
C GLN A 66 -6.92 -1.75 -1.00
N SER A 67 -7.04 -0.43 -0.97
CA SER A 67 -7.46 0.36 -2.11
C SER A 67 -6.68 1.66 -2.13
N PHE A 68 -6.18 2.00 -3.31
CA PHE A 68 -5.45 3.23 -3.56
C PHE A 68 -6.17 4.06 -4.61
N LEU A 69 -6.11 5.37 -4.40
CA LEU A 69 -6.26 6.33 -5.49
C LEU A 69 -4.86 6.87 -5.77
N VAL A 70 -4.40 6.70 -7.00
CA VAL A 70 -3.06 7.09 -7.44
C VAL A 70 -3.19 8.24 -8.41
N TRP A 71 -2.34 9.25 -8.27
CA TRP A 71 -2.28 10.40 -9.17
C TRP A 71 -0.95 10.42 -9.89
N LEU A 72 -0.99 10.51 -11.22
CA LEU A 72 0.16 10.92 -12.02
C LEU A 72 0.14 12.45 -12.10
N VAL A 73 1.18 13.08 -11.58
CA VAL A 73 1.24 14.54 -11.40
C VAL A 73 2.47 15.11 -12.09
N ALA A 74 2.27 16.18 -12.86
CA ALA A 74 3.36 17.07 -13.26
C ALA A 74 3.52 18.17 -12.20
N TRP A 75 4.72 18.33 -11.66
CA TRP A 75 5.00 19.31 -10.62
C TRP A 75 6.04 20.33 -11.08
N LYS A 76 5.63 21.61 -11.13
CA LYS A 76 6.54 22.71 -11.41
C LYS A 76 7.20 23.17 -10.12
N VAL A 77 8.41 22.66 -9.87
CA VAL A 77 9.18 22.92 -8.64
C VAL A 77 9.34 24.41 -8.35
N ALA A 78 9.71 25.21 -9.36
CA ALA A 78 9.96 26.64 -9.19
C ALA A 78 8.75 27.45 -8.67
N THR A 79 7.52 26.99 -8.92
CA THR A 79 6.29 27.69 -8.49
C THR A 79 5.46 26.86 -7.52
N MET A 80 5.96 25.69 -7.09
CA MET A 80 5.23 24.71 -6.29
C MET A 80 3.82 24.37 -6.80
N LYS A 81 3.63 24.43 -8.13
CA LYS A 81 2.33 24.19 -8.76
C LYS A 81 2.26 22.78 -9.30
N SER A 82 1.24 22.03 -8.91
CA SER A 82 0.96 20.68 -9.38
C SER A 82 -0.17 20.65 -10.41
N TYR A 83 -0.07 19.69 -11.33
CA TYR A 83 -1.05 19.44 -12.39
C TYR A 83 -1.33 17.94 -12.43
N ILE A 84 -2.59 17.55 -12.24
CA ILE A 84 -3.01 16.15 -12.35
C ILE A 84 -3.08 15.79 -13.83
N LEU A 85 -2.26 14.83 -14.25
CA LEU A 85 -2.25 14.32 -15.62
C LEU A 85 -3.24 13.15 -15.79
N LYS A 86 -3.25 12.23 -14.82
CA LYS A 86 -4.14 11.07 -14.75
C LYS A 86 -4.38 10.66 -13.30
N ASN A 87 -5.47 9.96 -13.06
CA ASN A 87 -5.76 9.31 -11.78
C ASN A 87 -6.24 7.87 -12.01
N PHE A 88 -5.81 6.98 -11.12
CA PHE A 88 -6.06 5.55 -11.21
C PHE A 88 -6.64 5.04 -9.90
N HIS A 89 -7.65 4.16 -10.00
CA HIS A 89 -8.13 3.41 -8.86
C HIS A 89 -7.51 2.02 -8.88
N TRP A 90 -6.81 1.67 -7.81
CA TRP A 90 -6.21 0.35 -7.63
C TRP A 90 -6.83 -0.32 -6.41
N ASN A 91 -7.34 -1.53 -6.59
CA ASN A 91 -7.91 -2.32 -5.51
C ASN A 91 -7.24 -3.68 -5.44
N MET A 92 -6.92 -4.12 -4.22
CA MET A 92 -6.36 -5.44 -3.97
C MET A 92 -7.02 -6.07 -2.75
N ASN A 93 -7.51 -7.30 -2.92
CA ASN A 93 -8.06 -8.11 -1.84
C ASN A 93 -7.34 -9.45 -1.84
N VAL A 94 -6.67 -9.76 -0.73
CA VAL A 94 -5.94 -11.01 -0.54
C VAL A 94 -6.51 -11.72 0.67
N GLU A 95 -6.91 -12.95 0.47
CA GLU A 95 -7.35 -13.85 1.54
C GLU A 95 -6.51 -15.12 1.49
N ILE A 96 -5.88 -15.46 2.61
CA ILE A 96 -4.99 -16.61 2.70
C ILE A 96 -5.43 -17.46 3.88
N ARG A 97 -5.70 -18.74 3.61
CA ARG A 97 -5.90 -19.74 4.65
C ARG A 97 -4.53 -20.28 5.07
N VAL A 98 -4.35 -20.45 6.38
CA VAL A 98 -3.10 -20.93 6.96
C VAL A 98 -3.38 -22.19 7.77
N ASN A 99 -2.62 -23.25 7.52
CA ASN A 99 -2.57 -24.46 8.35
C ASN A 99 -1.18 -24.57 8.98
N PRO A 100 -1.01 -24.21 10.26
CA PRO A 100 0.28 -24.26 10.95
C PRO A 100 0.86 -25.67 11.08
N ASP A 101 0.02 -26.70 11.07
CA ASP A 101 0.43 -28.09 11.28
C ASP A 101 0.83 -28.80 9.98
N ALA A 102 0.60 -28.18 8.81
CA ALA A 102 1.00 -28.74 7.54
C ALA A 102 2.54 -28.71 7.34
N PRO A 103 3.10 -29.55 6.45
CA PRO A 103 4.51 -29.48 6.08
C PRO A 103 4.90 -28.13 5.48
N VAL A 104 6.16 -27.74 5.61
CA VAL A 104 6.71 -26.53 4.97
C VAL A 104 6.40 -26.55 3.47
N GLY A 105 6.04 -25.39 2.90
CA GLY A 105 5.60 -25.26 1.51
C GLY A 105 4.10 -25.51 1.28
N HIS A 106 3.39 -26.15 2.22
CA HIS A 106 1.96 -26.51 2.07
C HIS A 106 1.06 -25.83 3.10
N ARG A 107 1.62 -24.89 3.86
CA ARG A 107 0.95 -24.31 5.01
C ARG A 107 0.04 -23.12 4.69
N ALA A 108 0.12 -22.56 3.49
CA ALA A 108 -0.67 -21.41 3.09
C ALA A 108 -1.36 -21.68 1.76
N GLN A 109 -2.62 -21.28 1.66
CA GLN A 109 -3.42 -21.39 0.44
C GLN A 109 -4.08 -20.05 0.16
N LEU A 110 -3.90 -19.53 -1.05
CA LEU A 110 -4.65 -18.36 -1.52
C LEU A 110 -6.11 -18.76 -1.71
N VAL A 111 -7.01 -18.06 -1.01
CA VAL A 111 -8.48 -18.25 -1.07
C VAL A 111 -9.11 -17.23 -2.00
N SER A 112 -8.62 -15.99 -1.99
CA SER A 112 -9.05 -14.94 -2.92
C SER A 112 -8.68 -15.30 -4.36
N SER A 113 -9.33 -14.64 -5.33
CA SER A 113 -8.99 -14.83 -6.75
C SER A 113 -7.49 -14.57 -6.98
N PRO A 114 -6.78 -15.45 -7.70
CA PRO A 114 -5.39 -15.22 -8.10
C PRO A 114 -5.28 -14.17 -9.21
N LEU A 115 -6.39 -13.77 -9.83
CA LEU A 115 -6.41 -12.78 -10.89
C LEU A 115 -6.15 -11.39 -10.31
N LEU A 116 -4.90 -10.93 -10.45
CA LEU A 116 -4.52 -9.55 -10.15
C LEU A 116 -5.32 -8.60 -11.05
N ARG A 117 -6.10 -7.72 -10.43
CA ARG A 117 -6.78 -6.64 -11.16
C ARG A 117 -5.78 -5.51 -11.38
N GLN A 118 -5.56 -5.18 -12.64
CA GLN A 118 -4.76 -4.01 -13.00
C GLN A 118 -5.46 -2.73 -12.53
N PRO A 119 -4.70 -1.67 -12.20
CA PRO A 119 -5.27 -0.36 -11.88
C PRO A 119 -6.16 0.15 -13.01
N VAL A 120 -7.29 0.77 -12.65
CA VAL A 120 -8.24 1.33 -13.61
C VAL A 120 -8.00 2.83 -13.73
N CYS A 121 -7.71 3.32 -14.94
CA CYS A 121 -7.68 4.76 -15.21
C CYS A 121 -9.09 5.32 -15.09
N LEU A 122 -9.25 6.35 -14.26
CA LEU A 122 -10.54 7.01 -14.05
C LEU A 122 -10.79 8.03 -15.16
N SER A 123 -12.04 8.13 -15.61
CA SER A 123 -12.47 9.08 -16.64
C SER A 123 -12.64 10.50 -16.08
N MET A 124 -13.04 10.62 -14.82
CA MET A 124 -13.22 11.90 -14.14
C MET A 124 -12.00 12.21 -13.26
N PRO A 125 -11.47 13.44 -13.33
CA PRO A 125 -10.36 13.86 -12.47
C PRO A 125 -10.82 13.96 -11.02
N VAL A 126 -10.08 13.31 -10.12
CA VAL A 126 -10.28 13.42 -8.67
C VAL A 126 -9.22 14.33 -8.09
N ALA A 127 -9.62 15.35 -7.31
CA ALA A 127 -8.67 16.25 -6.68
C ALA A 127 -7.79 15.53 -5.64
N ILE A 128 -6.53 15.95 -5.52
CA ILE A 128 -5.62 15.45 -4.48
C ILE A 128 -6.07 16.05 -3.13
N PRO A 129 -6.43 15.23 -2.14
CA PRO A 129 -6.78 15.76 -0.83
C PRO A 129 -5.53 16.30 -0.12
N PRO A 130 -5.59 17.42 0.62
CA PRO A 130 -4.43 18.00 1.29
C PRO A 130 -3.67 17.04 2.20
N ARG A 131 -4.39 16.12 2.87
CA ARG A 131 -3.81 15.09 3.74
C ARG A 131 -2.95 14.06 3.00
N ALA A 132 -3.09 13.92 1.68
CA ALA A 132 -2.20 13.07 0.90
C ALA A 132 -0.83 13.74 0.64
N LEU A 133 -0.68 15.02 0.97
CA LEU A 133 0.58 15.74 0.77
C LEU A 133 1.42 15.83 2.05
N LEU A 134 0.93 15.26 3.16
CA LEU A 134 1.48 15.43 4.49
C LEU A 134 1.66 14.05 5.17
N PRO A 135 2.58 13.94 6.15
CA PRO A 135 2.65 12.76 7.01
C PRO A 135 1.38 12.58 7.86
N PRO A 136 1.11 11.36 8.38
CA PRO A 136 1.89 10.13 8.24
C PRO A 136 1.63 9.45 6.89
N ASN A 137 2.44 8.45 6.52
CA ASN A 137 2.19 7.70 5.27
C ASN A 137 1.15 6.61 5.50
N ALA A 138 0.64 6.02 4.42
CA ALA A 138 -0.42 5.02 4.49
C ALA A 138 0.04 3.80 5.31
N ASN A 139 1.31 3.38 5.18
CA ASN A 139 1.89 2.33 6.01
C ASN A 139 1.86 2.65 7.51
N SER A 140 2.17 3.88 7.90
CA SER A 140 2.11 4.35 9.29
C SER A 140 0.66 4.48 9.79
N ALA A 141 -0.28 4.73 8.89
CA ALA A 141 -1.72 4.80 9.19
C ALA A 141 -2.41 3.42 9.13
N GLN A 142 -1.69 2.35 8.78
CA GLN A 142 -2.26 0.99 8.78
C GLN A 142 -2.43 0.47 10.21
N ARG A 143 -3.46 -0.35 10.39
CA ARG A 143 -3.74 -1.06 11.64
C ARG A 143 -3.57 -2.55 11.43
N LEU A 144 -2.78 -3.20 12.28
CA LEU A 144 -2.75 -4.67 12.36
C LEU A 144 -3.66 -5.13 13.49
N VAL A 145 -4.62 -5.99 13.19
CA VAL A 145 -5.56 -6.55 14.18
C VAL A 145 -5.45 -8.05 14.20
N TRP A 146 -5.33 -8.61 15.39
CA TRP A 146 -5.44 -10.04 15.62
C TRP A 146 -6.87 -10.40 16.03
N TYR A 147 -7.46 -11.33 15.30
CA TYR A 147 -8.79 -11.89 15.61
C TYR A 147 -8.63 -13.26 16.27
N PRO A 148 -8.76 -13.36 17.60
CA PRO A 148 -8.66 -14.65 18.27
C PRO A 148 -9.92 -15.48 18.05
N THR A 149 -9.80 -16.81 18.15
CA THR A 149 -10.96 -17.73 18.09
C THR A 149 -11.97 -17.47 19.20
N LYS A 150 -11.52 -16.98 20.36
CA LYS A 150 -12.34 -16.61 21.51
C LYS A 150 -11.90 -15.24 22.03
N GLY A 151 -12.85 -14.41 22.43
CA GLY A 151 -12.60 -13.06 22.94
C GLY A 151 -12.71 -11.97 21.87
N THR A 152 -12.28 -10.76 22.22
CA THR A 152 -12.37 -9.59 21.35
C THR A 152 -11.13 -9.46 20.45
N PRO A 153 -11.27 -8.86 19.25
CA PRO A 153 -10.13 -8.53 18.41
C PRO A 153 -9.15 -7.58 19.13
N VAL A 154 -7.86 -7.81 18.95
CA VAL A 154 -6.80 -7.02 19.60
C VAL A 154 -6.00 -6.26 18.55
N ILE A 155 -5.81 -4.96 18.76
CA ILE A 155 -4.95 -4.13 17.91
C ILE A 155 -3.50 -4.42 18.27
N ILE A 156 -2.74 -4.97 17.32
CA ILE A 156 -1.31 -5.27 17.47
C ILE A 156 -0.48 -4.04 17.15
N ILE A 157 -0.80 -3.40 16.03
CA ILE A 157 -0.16 -2.16 15.58
C ILE A 157 -1.28 -1.13 15.48
N PRO A 158 -1.30 -0.12 16.37
CA PRO A 158 -2.22 0.99 16.24
C PRO A 158 -1.83 1.86 15.04
N PRO A 159 -2.80 2.46 14.34
CA PRO A 159 -2.49 3.43 13.30
C PRO A 159 -1.92 4.70 13.93
N ALA A 160 -0.95 5.34 13.27
CA ALA A 160 -0.60 6.71 13.57
C ALA A 160 -1.79 7.63 13.22
N ILE A 161 -2.21 8.47 14.16
CA ILE A 161 -3.29 9.44 13.96
C ILE A 161 -2.68 10.83 14.18
N TYR A 162 -2.83 11.70 13.19
CA TYR A 162 -2.55 13.14 13.28
C TYR A 162 -3.85 13.91 12.99
#